data_AF-A0A497Q340-F1
#
_entry.id   AF-A0A497Q340-F1
#
_cell.length_a   1.000
_cell.length_b   1.000
_cell.length_c   1.000
_cell.angle_alpha   90.00
_cell.angle_beta   90.00
_cell.angle_gamma   90.00
#
_symmetry.space_group_name_H-M   'P 1'
#
loop_
_entity.id
_entity.type
_entity.pdbx_description
1 polymer ?
#
loop_
_entity_poly.entity_id
_entity_poly.type
_entity_poly.pdbx_seq_one_letter_code
_entity_poly.pdbx_strand_id
1 'polypeptide(L)'
;MAEESGVDSLRSADYINLGSLFRSSATITFVVQIVAVILMVASLATYALGSLFFNLDQRIQMLVLLVAGIITLVICLAAINVFVRFSRRIGDTVVGAGIEEVRMDTPRVKAVVIIYGLLVSLMAITGIYGWYLVDSIYLAPWAAGLNSESMRLFGLALGAFFIALLIQIIIAGVGRSATKVIIEVLDADDSEFID
;
A
#
# COMPACT_ATOMS: atom_id res chain seq x y z
N MET A 1 14.38 54.26 -7.80
CA MET A 1 13.36 53.31 -8.29
C MET A 1 14.07 51.99 -8.46
N ALA A 2 14.14 51.22 -7.37
CA ALA A 2 14.86 49.97 -7.32
C ALA A 2 14.06 49.01 -6.44
N GLU A 3 14.10 47.75 -6.86
CA GLU A 3 13.85 46.53 -6.07
C GLU A 3 12.39 46.16 -5.78
N GLU A 4 11.93 45.08 -6.44
CA GLU A 4 11.44 43.85 -5.79
C GLU A 4 10.77 42.95 -6.86
N SER A 5 11.51 42.00 -7.42
CA SER A 5 10.92 40.95 -8.29
C SER A 5 11.67 39.62 -8.24
N GLY A 6 12.19 39.24 -7.07
CA GLY A 6 13.11 38.11 -6.95
C GLY A 6 12.94 37.18 -5.75
N VAL A 7 11.84 37.23 -4.99
CA VAL A 7 11.74 36.49 -3.71
C VAL A 7 10.84 35.25 -3.75
N ASP A 8 9.95 35.09 -4.73
CA ASP A 8 8.90 34.05 -4.63
C ASP A 8 9.25 32.67 -5.19
N SER A 9 10.36 32.48 -5.91
CA SER A 9 10.68 31.16 -6.53
C SER A 9 11.62 30.26 -5.71
N LEU A 10 12.15 30.72 -4.57
CA LEU A 10 13.07 29.94 -3.73
C LEU A 10 12.41 29.34 -2.47
N ARG A 11 11.22 29.80 -2.06
CA ARG A 11 10.54 29.29 -0.85
C ARG A 11 9.79 27.96 -1.05
N SER A 12 9.53 27.54 -2.28
CA SER A 12 8.86 26.26 -2.57
C SER A 12 9.81 25.04 -2.52
N ALA A 13 11.13 25.25 -2.39
CA ALA A 13 12.13 24.17 -2.39
C ALA A 13 12.35 23.53 -1.00
N ASP A 14 11.98 24.20 0.09
CA ASP A 14 12.29 23.77 1.48
C ASP A 14 11.12 23.14 2.25
N TYR A 15 9.97 22.99 1.62
CA TYR A 15 8.80 22.35 2.23
C TYR A 15 8.41 21.09 1.45
N ILE A 16 8.95 19.94 1.90
CA ILE A 16 8.48 18.64 1.40
C ILE A 16 7.27 18.23 2.24
N ASN A 17 6.13 18.12 1.56
CA ASN A 17 4.85 17.76 2.18
C ASN A 17 4.79 16.24 2.47
N LEU A 18 5.60 15.80 3.43
CA LEU A 18 5.78 14.39 3.83
C LEU A 18 4.45 13.73 4.21
N GLY A 19 3.55 14.46 4.86
CA GLY A 19 2.21 13.96 5.23
C GLY A 19 1.38 13.52 4.03
N SER A 20 1.39 14.29 2.93
CA SER A 20 0.69 13.94 1.70
C SER A 20 1.28 12.69 1.01
N LEU A 21 2.61 12.53 1.06
CA LEU A 21 3.31 11.36 0.50
C LEU A 21 3.02 10.09 1.28
N PHE A 22 3.05 10.15 2.62
CA PHE A 22 2.67 9.02 3.47
C PHE A 22 1.19 8.65 3.29
N ARG A 23 0.29 9.64 3.21
CA ARG A 23 -1.14 9.40 2.96
C ARG A 23 -1.40 8.73 1.61
N SER A 24 -0.75 9.22 0.55
CA SER A 24 -0.87 8.64 -0.79
C SER A 24 -0.33 7.21 -0.83
N SER A 25 0.86 6.98 -0.26
CA SER A 25 1.48 5.65 -0.21
C SER A 25 0.68 4.63 0.60
N ALA A 26 0.13 5.03 1.77
CA ALA A 26 -0.75 4.19 2.57
C ALA A 26 -2.06 3.85 1.82
N THR A 27 -2.61 4.80 1.07
CA THR A 27 -3.82 4.57 0.27
C THR A 27 -3.56 3.58 -0.86
N ILE A 28 -2.46 3.74 -1.59
CA ILE A 28 -2.08 2.85 -2.70
C ILE A 28 -1.84 1.42 -2.20
N THR A 29 -1.09 1.25 -1.11
CA THR A 29 -0.83 -0.08 -0.54
C THR A 29 -2.11 -0.74 -0.04
N PHE A 30 -3.05 0.04 0.50
CA PHE A 30 -4.38 -0.46 0.85
C PHE A 30 -5.22 -0.89 -0.34
N VAL A 31 -5.18 -0.16 -1.47
CA VAL A 31 -5.81 -0.60 -2.72
C VAL A 31 -5.24 -1.95 -3.17
N VAL A 32 -3.90 -2.07 -3.20
CA VAL A 32 -3.22 -3.32 -3.59
C VAL A 32 -3.69 -4.47 -2.71
N GLN A 33 -3.84 -4.24 -1.41
CA GLN A 33 -4.29 -5.26 -0.47
C GLN A 33 -5.73 -5.72 -0.71
N ILE A 34 -6.66 -4.78 -0.98
CA ILE A 34 -8.05 -5.14 -1.34
C ILE A 34 -8.08 -5.94 -2.63
N VAL A 35 -7.38 -5.48 -3.67
CA VAL A 35 -7.32 -6.16 -4.97
C VAL A 35 -6.73 -7.56 -4.82
N ALA A 36 -5.68 -7.70 -4.01
CA ALA A 36 -5.08 -8.99 -3.70
C ALA A 36 -6.08 -9.95 -3.03
N VAL A 37 -6.84 -9.50 -2.03
CA VAL A 37 -7.88 -10.33 -1.39
C VAL A 37 -8.96 -10.75 -2.39
N ILE A 38 -9.41 -9.84 -3.25
CA ILE A 38 -10.40 -10.15 -4.30
C ILE A 38 -9.85 -11.23 -5.23
N LEU A 39 -8.61 -11.10 -5.68
CA LEU A 39 -7.95 -12.08 -6.54
C LEU A 39 -7.77 -13.43 -5.85
N MET A 40 -7.43 -13.45 -4.56
CA MET A 40 -7.33 -14.68 -3.77
C MET A 40 -8.68 -15.41 -3.71
N VAL A 41 -9.77 -14.70 -3.39
CA VAL A 41 -11.13 -15.27 -3.32
C VAL A 41 -11.59 -15.75 -4.69
N ALA A 42 -11.41 -14.93 -5.73
CA ALA A 42 -11.78 -15.29 -7.10
C ALA A 42 -11.03 -16.53 -7.59
N SER A 43 -9.74 -16.61 -7.29
CA SER A 43 -8.90 -17.76 -7.63
C SER A 43 -9.36 -19.04 -6.93
N LEU A 44 -9.65 -18.98 -5.63
CA LEU A 44 -10.19 -20.11 -4.87
C LEU A 44 -11.55 -20.58 -5.41
N ALA A 45 -12.44 -19.62 -5.72
CA ALA A 45 -13.73 -19.92 -6.30
C ALA A 45 -13.58 -20.60 -7.68
N THR A 46 -12.68 -20.10 -8.52
CA THR A 46 -12.43 -20.69 -9.85
C THR A 46 -11.85 -22.09 -9.75
N TYR A 47 -10.91 -22.31 -8.82
CA TYR A 47 -10.37 -23.65 -8.55
C TYR A 47 -11.46 -24.65 -8.11
N ALA A 48 -12.35 -24.23 -7.20
CA ALA A 48 -13.43 -25.08 -6.70
C ALA A 48 -14.52 -25.37 -7.75
N LEU A 49 -14.85 -24.38 -8.59
CA LEU A 49 -15.92 -24.48 -9.58
C LEU A 49 -15.46 -25.06 -10.92
N GLY A 50 -14.16 -25.02 -11.24
CA GLY A 50 -13.63 -25.43 -12.54
C GLY A 50 -14.00 -26.88 -12.90
N SER A 51 -13.84 -27.81 -11.97
CA SER A 51 -14.16 -29.23 -12.19
C SER A 51 -15.65 -29.51 -12.36
N LEU A 52 -16.51 -28.74 -11.69
CA LEU A 52 -17.97 -28.82 -11.83
C LEU A 52 -18.44 -28.24 -13.17
N PHE A 53 -17.80 -27.17 -13.64
CA PHE A 53 -18.19 -26.47 -14.85
C PHE A 53 -18.00 -27.33 -16.12
N PHE A 54 -16.87 -28.04 -16.23
CA PHE A 54 -16.56 -28.85 -17.41
C PHE A 54 -17.43 -30.10 -17.58
N ASN A 55 -18.14 -30.54 -16.53
CA ASN A 55 -19.04 -31.70 -16.57
C ASN A 55 -20.50 -31.33 -16.87
N LEU A 56 -20.82 -30.04 -17.00
CA LEU A 56 -22.18 -29.56 -17.28
C LEU A 56 -22.48 -29.55 -18.78
N ASP A 57 -23.76 -29.70 -19.12
CA ASP A 57 -24.26 -29.49 -20.48
C ASP A 57 -24.00 -28.04 -20.95
N GLN A 58 -23.67 -27.86 -22.23
CA GLN A 58 -23.26 -26.59 -22.80
C GLN A 58 -24.30 -25.46 -22.60
N ARG A 59 -25.60 -25.79 -22.57
CA ARG A 59 -26.66 -24.78 -22.32
C ARG A 59 -26.63 -24.28 -20.88
N ILE A 60 -26.37 -25.19 -19.93
CA ILE A 60 -26.28 -24.86 -18.50
C ILE A 60 -24.98 -24.10 -18.23
N GLN A 61 -23.88 -24.46 -18.90
CA GLN A 61 -22.63 -23.71 -18.83
C GLN A 61 -22.83 -22.23 -19.19
N MET A 62 -23.55 -21.93 -20.28
CA MET A 62 -23.84 -20.56 -20.68
C MET A 62 -24.67 -19.80 -19.66
N LEU A 63 -25.68 -20.44 -19.06
CA LEU A 63 -26.47 -19.86 -17.97
C LEU A 63 -25.60 -19.55 -16.75
N VAL A 64 -24.75 -20.51 -16.34
CA VAL A 64 -23.82 -20.34 -15.21
C VAL A 64 -22.83 -19.20 -15.48
N LEU A 65 -22.33 -19.08 -16.71
CA LEU A 65 -21.42 -18.00 -17.11
C LEU A 65 -22.09 -16.62 -17.03
N LEU A 66 -23.34 -16.51 -17.48
CA LEU A 66 -24.13 -15.28 -17.34
C LEU A 66 -24.37 -14.90 -15.87
N VAL A 67 -24.80 -15.87 -15.05
CA VAL A 67 -25.06 -15.65 -13.61
C VAL A 67 -23.78 -15.28 -12.88
N ALA A 68 -22.68 -16.00 -13.15
CA ALA A 68 -21.37 -15.69 -12.59
C ALA A 68 -20.92 -14.27 -12.98
N GLY A 69 -21.10 -13.87 -14.24
CA GLY A 69 -20.80 -12.51 -14.69
C GLY A 69 -21.56 -11.43 -13.93
N ILE A 70 -22.86 -11.64 -13.69
CA ILE A 70 -23.67 -10.72 -12.87
C ILE A 70 -23.15 -10.66 -11.43
N ILE A 71 -22.87 -11.82 -10.82
CA ILE A 71 -22.34 -11.90 -9.45
C ILE A 71 -20.99 -11.18 -9.36
N THR A 72 -20.08 -11.40 -10.32
CA THR A 72 -18.79 -10.72 -10.39
C THR A 72 -18.96 -9.20 -10.46
N LEU A 73 -19.90 -8.71 -11.27
CA LEU A 73 -20.17 -7.28 -11.41
C LEU A 73 -20.68 -6.68 -10.08
N VAL A 74 -21.57 -7.38 -9.37
CA VAL A 74 -22.06 -6.97 -8.05
C VAL A 74 -20.92 -6.94 -7.01
N ILE A 75 -20.06 -7.95 -6.99
CA ILE A 75 -18.90 -8.00 -6.08
C ILE A 75 -17.93 -6.85 -6.37
N CYS A 76 -17.66 -6.55 -7.64
CA CYS A 76 -16.82 -5.40 -8.03
C CYS A 76 -17.40 -4.08 -7.51
N LEU A 77 -18.70 -3.85 -7.68
CA LEU A 77 -19.37 -2.65 -7.17
C LEU A 77 -19.31 -2.57 -5.63
N ALA A 78 -19.53 -3.69 -4.95
CA ALA A 78 -19.43 -3.77 -3.49
C ALA A 78 -18.00 -3.47 -3.00
N ALA A 79 -16.98 -4.00 -3.68
CA ALA A 79 -15.58 -3.73 -3.39
C ALA A 79 -15.23 -2.24 -3.55
N ILE A 80 -15.74 -1.58 -4.60
CA ILE A 80 -15.55 -0.13 -4.80
C ILE A 80 -16.20 0.67 -3.66
N ASN A 81 -17.40 0.28 -3.21
CA ASN A 81 -18.07 0.95 -2.09
C ASN A 81 -17.25 0.83 -0.78
N VAL A 82 -16.76 -0.38 -0.49
CA VAL A 82 -15.85 -0.63 0.65
C VAL A 82 -14.58 0.21 0.52
N PHE A 83 -13.99 0.27 -0.67
CA PHE A 83 -12.80 1.08 -0.95
C PHE A 83 -13.03 2.57 -0.66
N VAL A 84 -14.10 3.16 -1.21
CA VAL A 84 -14.42 4.58 -0.98
C VAL A 84 -14.64 4.87 0.51
N ARG A 85 -15.28 3.95 1.24
CA ARG A 85 -15.53 4.09 2.68
C ARG A 85 -14.25 4.00 3.53
N PHE A 86 -13.32 3.11 3.16
CA PHE A 86 -12.06 2.94 3.88
C PHE A 86 -11.00 3.98 3.52
N SER A 87 -10.94 4.42 2.26
CA SER A 87 -10.04 5.50 1.82
C SER A 87 -10.22 6.75 2.66
N ARG A 88 -11.48 7.09 3.01
CA ARG A 88 -11.79 8.21 3.92
C ARG A 88 -11.30 7.99 5.35
N ARG A 89 -11.29 6.77 5.88
CA ARG A 89 -10.87 6.48 7.28
C ARG A 89 -9.36 6.37 7.46
N ILE A 90 -8.65 5.87 6.46
CA ILE A 90 -7.19 5.67 6.53
C ILE A 90 -6.45 7.00 6.50
N GLY A 91 -6.97 8.00 5.79
CA GLY A 91 -6.44 9.36 5.78
C GLY A 91 -6.32 10.00 7.17
N ASP A 92 -7.29 9.72 8.06
CA ASP A 92 -7.35 10.29 9.41
C ASP A 92 -6.67 9.43 10.48
N THR A 93 -6.50 8.12 10.24
CA THR A 93 -5.92 7.19 11.24
C THR A 93 -4.41 7.01 11.06
N VAL A 94 -3.90 7.16 9.83
CA VAL A 94 -2.45 7.06 9.52
C VAL A 94 -1.75 8.41 9.70
N VAL A 95 -2.47 9.52 9.54
CA VAL A 95 -1.99 10.86 9.87
C VAL A 95 -2.42 11.16 11.31
N GLY A 96 -1.55 10.87 12.28
CA GLY A 96 -1.74 11.43 13.62
C GLY A 96 -1.91 12.94 13.52
N ALA A 97 -2.83 13.50 14.31
CA ALA A 97 -3.11 14.94 14.32
C ALA A 97 -1.80 15.74 14.46
N GLY A 98 -1.43 16.52 13.43
CA GLY A 98 -0.37 17.53 13.54
C GLY A 98 0.83 17.46 12.60
N ILE A 99 0.91 16.54 11.62
CA ILE A 99 1.93 16.66 10.55
C ILE A 99 1.30 17.29 9.32
N GLU A 100 1.28 18.63 9.27
CA GLU A 100 0.87 19.34 8.06
C GLU A 100 2.08 19.94 7.32
N GLU A 101 3.14 20.42 8.00
CA GLU A 101 4.35 20.94 7.35
C GLU A 101 5.59 20.72 8.24
N VAL A 102 6.60 20.00 7.75
CA VAL A 102 7.90 19.87 8.44
C VAL A 102 8.91 20.75 7.70
N ARG A 103 9.45 21.77 8.39
CA ARG A 103 10.53 22.62 7.88
C ARG A 103 11.80 21.79 7.71
N MET A 104 12.36 21.75 6.49
CA MET A 104 13.62 21.03 6.20
C MET A 104 14.89 21.82 6.57
N ASP A 105 14.74 22.99 7.20
CA ASP A 105 15.83 23.91 7.51
C ASP A 105 16.93 23.32 8.42
N THR A 106 16.61 22.32 9.26
CA THR A 106 17.59 21.70 10.17
C THR A 106 18.30 20.49 9.54
N PRO A 107 19.65 20.46 9.47
CA PRO A 107 20.41 19.37 8.84
C PRO A 107 20.22 18.02 9.54
N ARG A 108 19.86 18.02 10.84
CA ARG A 108 19.50 16.82 11.61
C ARG A 108 18.20 16.18 11.10
N VAL A 109 17.16 16.98 10.84
CA VAL A 109 15.87 16.49 10.32
C VAL A 109 16.05 15.89 8.92
N LYS A 110 16.85 16.54 8.06
CA LYS A 110 17.18 16.04 6.72
C LYS A 110 17.90 14.68 6.76
N ALA A 111 18.90 14.52 7.63
CA ALA A 111 19.62 13.25 7.78
C ALA A 111 18.70 12.12 8.26
N VAL A 112 17.82 12.42 9.23
CA VAL A 112 16.84 11.47 9.76
C VAL A 112 15.88 11.01 8.66
N VAL A 113 15.30 11.94 7.89
CA VAL A 113 14.39 11.61 6.78
C VAL A 113 15.08 10.75 5.70
N ILE A 114 16.34 11.05 5.35
CA ILE A 114 17.10 10.28 4.36
C ILE A 114 17.35 8.85 4.84
N ILE A 115 17.83 8.67 6.08
CA ILE A 115 18.07 7.35 6.67
C ILE A 115 16.78 6.55 6.73
N TYR A 116 15.65 7.19 7.08
CA TYR A 116 14.35 6.53 7.09
C TYR A 116 13.89 6.10 5.69
N GLY A 117 13.99 6.98 4.69
CA GLY A 117 13.64 6.63 3.32
C GLY A 117 14.47 5.46 2.79
N LEU A 118 15.76 5.44 3.13
CA LEU A 118 16.67 4.36 2.78
C LEU A 118 16.28 3.03 3.46
N LEU A 119 15.91 3.07 4.75
CA LEU A 119 15.48 1.90 5.51
C LEU A 119 14.17 1.31 4.96
N VAL A 120 13.19 2.16 4.63
CA VAL A 120 11.94 1.76 3.97
C VAL A 120 12.22 1.11 2.61
N SER A 121 13.10 1.71 1.80
CA SER A 121 13.47 1.16 0.49
C SER A 121 14.16 -0.20 0.60
N LEU A 122 15.10 -0.36 1.53
CA LEU A 122 15.79 -1.63 1.77
C LEU A 122 14.83 -2.73 2.21
N MET A 123 13.89 -2.42 3.11
CA MET A 123 12.84 -3.35 3.54
C MET A 123 11.90 -3.74 2.40
N ALA A 124 11.52 -2.80 1.53
CA ALA A 124 10.68 -3.11 0.37
C ALA A 124 11.41 -4.08 -0.58
N ILE A 125 12.70 -3.83 -0.87
CA ILE A 125 13.51 -4.69 -1.73
C ILE A 125 13.67 -6.10 -1.13
N THR A 126 14.02 -6.19 0.16
CA THR A 126 14.17 -7.49 0.83
C THR A 126 12.85 -8.23 0.95
N GLY A 127 11.74 -7.54 1.18
CA GLY A 127 10.39 -8.13 1.19
C GLY A 127 9.99 -8.70 -0.17
N ILE A 128 10.21 -7.95 -1.26
CA ILE A 128 9.95 -8.42 -2.63
C ILE A 128 10.82 -9.64 -2.96
N TYR A 129 12.11 -9.58 -2.64
CA TYR A 129 13.02 -10.70 -2.90
C TYR A 129 12.69 -11.93 -2.04
N GLY A 130 12.35 -11.73 -0.78
CA GLY A 130 11.89 -12.79 0.12
C GLY A 130 10.62 -13.45 -0.42
N TRP A 131 9.67 -12.67 -0.92
CA TRP A 131 8.48 -13.21 -1.57
C TRP A 131 8.81 -13.99 -2.84
N TYR A 132 9.70 -13.48 -3.69
CA TYR A 132 10.16 -14.19 -4.89
C TYR A 132 10.74 -15.57 -4.56
N LEU A 133 11.52 -15.69 -3.48
CA LEU A 133 12.04 -16.98 -3.01
C LEU A 133 10.91 -17.91 -2.53
N VAL A 134 9.96 -17.40 -1.74
CA VAL A 134 8.81 -18.18 -1.28
C VAL A 134 7.97 -18.66 -2.46
N ASP A 135 7.71 -17.79 -3.44
CA ASP A 135 6.98 -18.13 -4.65
C ASP A 135 7.69 -19.20 -5.47
N SER A 136 8.97 -19.02 -5.78
CA SER A 136 9.74 -19.94 -6.63
C SER A 136 9.99 -21.31 -5.99
N ILE A 137 10.20 -21.35 -4.66
CA ILE A 137 10.56 -22.59 -3.95
C ILE A 137 9.31 -23.38 -3.52
N TYR A 138 8.24 -22.69 -3.10
CA TYR A 138 7.08 -23.35 -2.50
C TYR A 138 5.81 -23.22 -3.35
N LEU A 139 5.41 -22.00 -3.73
CA LEU A 139 4.09 -21.80 -4.36
C LEU A 139 4.04 -22.22 -5.84
N ALA A 140 5.09 -21.94 -6.62
CA ALA A 140 5.15 -22.34 -8.02
C ALA A 140 5.14 -23.87 -8.17
N PRO A 141 5.96 -24.64 -7.42
CA PRO A 141 5.92 -26.10 -7.47
C PRO A 141 4.60 -26.67 -6.94
N TRP A 142 4.02 -26.06 -5.91
CA TRP A 142 2.73 -26.48 -5.37
C TRP A 142 1.58 -26.30 -6.37
N ALA A 143 1.51 -25.15 -7.03
CA ALA A 143 0.52 -24.90 -8.08
C ALA A 143 0.69 -25.84 -9.28
N ALA A 144 1.94 -26.10 -9.68
CA ALA A 144 2.26 -27.07 -10.73
C ALA A 144 1.84 -28.50 -10.34
N GLY A 145 2.05 -28.90 -9.09
CA GLY A 145 1.60 -30.20 -8.57
C GLY A 145 0.08 -30.39 -8.60
N LEU A 146 -0.69 -29.29 -8.54
CA LEU A 146 -2.14 -29.28 -8.65
C LEU A 146 -2.66 -29.10 -10.09
N ASN A 147 -1.77 -28.91 -11.09
CA ASN A 147 -2.11 -28.56 -12.47
C ASN A 147 -3.18 -27.45 -12.58
N SER A 148 -3.08 -26.44 -11.70
CA SER A 148 -4.11 -25.41 -11.55
C SER A 148 -3.51 -24.02 -11.69
N GLU A 149 -3.80 -23.37 -12.83
CA GLU A 149 -3.45 -21.98 -13.08
C GLU A 149 -4.13 -21.02 -12.09
N SER A 150 -5.30 -21.38 -11.59
CA SER A 150 -5.95 -20.62 -10.52
C SER A 150 -5.05 -20.61 -9.27
N MET A 151 -4.54 -21.75 -8.82
CA MET A 151 -3.67 -21.75 -7.63
C MET A 151 -2.37 -20.97 -7.79
N ARG A 152 -1.87 -20.81 -9.03
CA ARG A 152 -0.76 -19.90 -9.32
C ARG A 152 -1.15 -18.43 -9.06
N LEU A 153 -2.31 -18.01 -9.56
CA LEU A 153 -2.89 -16.69 -9.31
C LEU A 153 -3.15 -16.42 -7.82
N PHE A 154 -3.65 -17.42 -7.08
CA PHE A 154 -3.79 -17.32 -5.63
C PHE A 154 -2.47 -17.01 -4.95
N GLY A 155 -1.40 -17.72 -5.33
CA GLY A 155 -0.08 -17.50 -4.76
C GLY A 155 0.47 -16.11 -5.01
N LEU A 156 0.37 -15.61 -6.24
CA LEU A 156 0.80 -14.25 -6.58
C LEU A 156 0.00 -13.20 -5.80
N ALA A 157 -1.32 -13.39 -5.68
CA ALA A 157 -2.18 -12.49 -4.93
C ALA A 157 -1.87 -12.51 -3.42
N LEU A 158 -1.61 -13.69 -2.84
CA LEU A 158 -1.15 -13.83 -1.46
C LEU A 158 0.14 -13.04 -1.22
N GLY A 159 1.06 -13.04 -2.19
CA GLY A 159 2.29 -12.26 -2.13
C GLY A 159 2.10 -10.77 -2.13
N ALA A 160 1.32 -10.29 -3.09
CA ALA A 160 0.95 -8.89 -3.16
C ALA A 160 0.28 -8.43 -1.85
N PHE A 161 -0.57 -9.27 -1.26
CA PHE A 161 -1.19 -9.00 0.04
C PHE A 161 -0.16 -8.86 1.17
N PHE A 162 0.76 -9.81 1.31
CA PHE A 162 1.77 -9.78 2.38
C PHE A 162 2.74 -8.61 2.23
N ILE A 163 3.22 -8.35 1.01
CA ILE A 163 4.11 -7.22 0.74
C ILE A 163 3.39 -5.90 1.06
N ALA A 164 2.15 -5.73 0.60
CA ALA A 164 1.37 -4.52 0.87
C ALA A 164 1.12 -4.33 2.38
N LEU A 165 0.80 -5.41 3.10
CA LEU A 165 0.61 -5.40 4.54
C LEU A 165 1.89 -5.00 5.27
N LEU A 166 3.03 -5.56 4.87
CA LEU A 166 4.33 -5.25 5.47
C LEU A 166 4.70 -3.77 5.26
N ILE A 167 4.47 -3.24 4.05
CA ILE A 167 4.68 -1.81 3.77
C ILE A 167 3.75 -0.94 4.63
N GLN A 168 2.48 -1.30 4.81
CA GLN A 168 1.57 -0.55 5.67
C GLN A 168 2.00 -0.53 7.13
N ILE A 169 2.42 -1.67 7.68
CA ILE A 169 2.93 -1.74 9.06
C ILE A 169 4.12 -0.79 9.21
N ILE A 170 5.03 -0.78 8.23
CA ILE A 170 6.18 0.12 8.24
C ILE A 170 5.73 1.58 8.15
N ILE A 171 4.87 1.94 7.21
CA ILE A 171 4.38 3.33 7.07
C ILE A 171 3.68 3.78 8.35
N ALA A 172 2.85 2.93 8.97
CA ALA A 172 2.16 3.25 10.22
C ALA A 172 3.14 3.39 11.40
N GLY A 173 4.15 2.51 11.50
CA GLY A 173 5.18 2.57 12.54
C GLY A 173 6.11 3.77 12.39
N VAL A 174 6.61 3.99 11.17
CA VAL A 174 7.51 5.09 10.82
C VAL A 174 6.79 6.43 10.91
N GLY A 175 5.55 6.53 10.43
CA GLY A 175 4.74 7.74 10.55
C GLY A 175 4.64 8.20 12.02
N ARG A 176 4.37 7.28 12.95
CA ARG A 176 4.34 7.59 14.39
C ARG A 176 5.71 7.94 14.98
N SER A 177 6.76 7.20 14.61
CA SER A 177 8.13 7.43 15.11
C SER A 177 8.71 8.76 14.62
N ALA A 178 8.56 9.05 13.33
CA ALA A 178 9.01 10.30 12.74
C ALA A 178 8.28 11.50 13.36
N THR A 179 6.97 11.39 13.60
CA THR A 179 6.21 12.43 14.31
C THR A 179 6.81 12.71 15.69
N LYS A 180 7.09 11.67 16.46
CA LYS A 180 7.65 11.81 17.81
C LYS A 180 9.04 12.45 17.80
N VAL A 181 9.92 11.98 16.93
CA VAL A 181 11.31 12.48 16.83
C VAL A 181 11.35 13.92 16.29
N ILE A 182 10.49 14.27 15.33
CA ILE A 182 10.45 15.63 14.80
C ILE A 182 9.94 16.62 15.85
N ILE A 183 8.89 16.28 16.60
CA ILE A 183 8.38 17.11 17.70
C ILE A 183 9.45 17.27 18.79
N GLU A 184 10.11 16.17 19.19
CA GLU A 184 11.14 16.19 20.23
C GLU A 184 12.37 17.03 19.83
N VAL A 185 12.75 17.00 18.55
CA VAL A 185 13.86 17.83 18.03
C VAL A 185 13.45 19.30 17.90
N LEU A 186 12.21 19.61 17.52
CA LEU A 186 11.72 21.00 17.48
C LEU A 186 11.60 21.60 18.89
N ASP A 187 11.05 20.86 19.86
CA ASP A 187 10.96 21.31 21.25
C ASP A 187 12.35 21.53 21.86
N ALA A 188 13.33 20.68 21.50
CA ALA A 188 14.71 20.85 21.95
C ALA A 188 15.38 22.10 21.36
N ASP A 189 15.15 22.41 20.08
CA ASP A 189 15.67 23.63 19.43
C ASP A 189 15.05 24.89 20.03
N ASP A 190 13.73 24.94 20.25
CA ASP A 190 13.04 26.09 20.85
C ASP A 190 13.49 26.35 22.31
N SER A 191 13.86 25.30 23.04
CA SER A 191 14.39 25.43 24.41
C SER A 191 15.82 25.98 24.48
N GLU A 192 16.62 25.80 23.43
CA GLU A 192 18.02 26.28 23.37
C GLU A 192 18.10 27.80 23.06
N PHE A 193 16.98 28.43 22.66
CA PHE A 193 16.90 29.89 22.41
C PHE A 193 16.34 30.71 23.59
N ILE A 194 15.92 30.09 24.69
CA ILE A 194 15.34 30.78 25.86
C ILE A 194 16.35 30.96 27.01
N ASP A 195 17.52 30.31 26.96
CA ASP A 195 18.65 30.53 27.89
C ASP A 195 19.72 31.49 27.32
#